data_AF-A0A645JCA6-F1
#
_entry.id   AF-A0A645JCA6-F1
#
_cell.length_a   1.000
_cell.length_b   1.000
_cell.length_c   1.000
_cell.angle_alpha   90.00
_cell.angle_beta   90.00
_cell.angle_gamma   90.00
#
_symmetry.space_group_name_H-M   'P 1'
#
loop_
_entity.id
_entity.type
_entity.pdbx_description
1 polymer ?
#
loop_
_entity_poly.entity_id
_entity_poly.type
_entity_poly.pdbx_seq_one_letter_code
_entity_poly.pdbx_strand_id
1 'polypeptide(L)'
;MKAGELWFSTGGHYLQSAFGMVIVYDAINGIQYTGEPRISLNLLNVSQDNLDKFVAKYQSGGAPIDWKNLSKTNNPDAQVTFELTLD
;
A
#
# COMPACT_ATOMS: atom_id res chain seq x y z
N MET A 1 -11.13 15.27 10.60
CA MET A 1 -11.69 15.42 9.25
C MET A 1 -13.20 15.26 9.26
N LYS A 2 -13.78 14.10 9.58
CA LYS A 2 -15.26 13.95 9.62
C LYS A 2 -15.98 14.93 10.55
N ALA A 3 -15.41 15.18 11.74
CA ALA A 3 -15.94 16.16 12.70
C ALA A 3 -15.55 17.62 12.39
N GLY A 4 -14.86 17.90 11.27
CA GLY A 4 -14.34 19.23 10.94
C GLY A 4 -13.09 19.68 11.73
N GLU A 5 -12.71 18.98 12.80
CA GLU A 5 -11.64 19.39 13.73
C GLU A 5 -10.20 19.09 13.26
N LEU A 6 -10.03 18.33 12.18
CA LEU A 6 -8.72 18.01 11.62
C LEU A 6 -8.77 18.25 10.11
N TRP A 7 -7.85 19.08 9.62
CA TRP A 7 -7.80 19.55 8.23
C TRP A 7 -6.98 18.65 7.31
N PHE A 8 -5.91 18.04 7.85
CA PHE A 8 -4.93 17.28 7.07
C PHE A 8 -4.32 16.14 7.89
N SER A 9 -3.98 15.03 7.23
CA SER A 9 -3.22 13.92 7.79
C SER A 9 -2.54 13.12 6.68
N THR A 10 -1.61 12.24 7.05
CA THR A 10 -0.98 11.30 6.11
C THR A 10 -1.48 9.88 6.37
N GLY A 11 -1.83 9.17 5.29
CA GLY A 11 -2.46 7.84 5.34
C GLY A 11 -1.68 6.75 4.63
N GLY A 12 -1.96 5.49 5.01
CA GLY A 12 -1.51 4.30 4.28
C GLY A 12 -0.28 3.56 4.84
N HIS A 13 0.42 4.11 5.84
CA HIS A 13 1.57 3.44 6.46
C HIS A 13 1.21 2.10 7.13
N TYR A 14 -0.06 1.90 7.51
CA TYR A 14 -0.55 0.62 8.05
C TYR A 14 -0.40 -0.56 7.07
N LEU A 15 -0.23 -0.28 5.77
CA LEU A 15 -0.01 -1.29 4.73
C LEU A 15 1.46 -1.77 4.65
N GLN A 16 2.37 -1.12 5.37
CA GLN A 16 3.81 -1.43 5.34
C GLN A 16 4.12 -2.88 5.71
N SER A 17 3.39 -3.45 6.67
CA SER A 17 3.56 -4.86 7.04
C SER A 17 3.18 -5.81 5.90
N ALA A 18 2.11 -5.53 5.15
CA ALA A 18 1.70 -6.33 4.02
C ALA A 18 2.74 -6.29 2.88
N PHE A 19 3.36 -5.13 2.65
CA PHE A 19 4.48 -5.01 1.70
C PHE A 19 5.67 -5.90 2.07
N GLY A 20 6.07 -5.90 3.34
CA GLY A 20 7.11 -6.81 3.83
C GLY A 20 6.72 -8.28 3.65
N MET A 21 5.45 -8.63 3.86
CA MET A 21 4.97 -10.00 3.67
C MET A 21 5.04 -10.48 2.22
N VAL A 22 4.84 -9.60 1.21
CA VAL A 22 5.03 -9.96 -0.20
C VAL A 22 6.49 -10.39 -0.45
N ILE A 23 7.45 -9.63 0.06
CA ILE A 23 8.88 -9.93 -0.07
C ILE A 23 9.22 -11.25 0.62
N VAL A 24 8.71 -11.47 1.85
CA VAL A 24 8.92 -12.72 2.58
C VAL A 24 8.30 -13.91 1.82
N TYR A 25 7.10 -13.73 1.27
CA TYR A 25 6.41 -14.76 0.51
C TYR A 25 7.19 -15.16 -0.76
N ASP A 26 7.74 -14.18 -1.48
CA ASP A 26 8.61 -14.45 -2.63
C ASP A 26 9.90 -15.18 -2.21
N ALA A 27 10.51 -14.77 -1.10
CA ALA A 27 11.74 -15.37 -0.60
C ALA A 27 11.57 -16.85 -0.20
N ILE A 28 10.46 -17.21 0.48
CA ILE A 28 10.19 -18.61 0.85
C ILE A 28 9.86 -19.48 -0.37
N ASN A 29 9.47 -18.89 -1.50
CA ASN A 29 9.28 -19.55 -2.79
C ASN A 29 10.54 -19.50 -3.67
N GLY A 30 11.70 -19.10 -3.11
CA GLY A 30 12.99 -19.13 -3.80
C GLY A 30 13.31 -17.87 -4.61
N ILE A 31 12.46 -16.84 -4.59
CA ILE A 31 12.68 -15.58 -5.30
C ILE A 31 13.28 -14.57 -4.31
N GLN A 32 14.60 -14.41 -4.36
CA GLN A 32 15.31 -13.48 -3.48
C GLN A 32 15.03 -12.03 -3.88
N TYR A 33 14.84 -11.17 -2.87
CA TYR A 33 14.72 -9.73 -3.09
C TYR A 33 16.08 -9.12 -3.41
N THR A 34 16.19 -8.45 -4.55
CA THR A 34 17.43 -7.84 -5.05
C THR A 34 17.36 -6.31 -5.11
N GLY A 35 16.30 -5.71 -4.56
CA GLY A 35 16.14 -4.26 -4.51
C GLY A 35 16.84 -3.63 -3.31
N GLU A 36 16.56 -2.34 -3.09
CA GLU A 36 17.13 -1.59 -1.98
C GLU A 36 16.67 -2.17 -0.62
N PRO A 37 17.58 -2.32 0.37
CA PRO A 37 17.24 -2.82 1.70
C PRO A 37 16.33 -1.85 2.47
N ARG A 38 16.20 -0.61 1.98
CA ARG A 38 15.31 0.41 2.51
C ARG A 38 14.25 0.74 1.47
N ILE A 39 13.00 0.45 1.81
CA ILE A 39 11.83 0.83 1.01
C ILE A 39 11.15 2.02 1.70
N SER A 40 10.94 3.09 0.94
CA SER A 40 10.22 4.28 1.39
C SER A 40 8.84 4.31 0.76
N LEU A 41 7.81 4.55 1.57
CA LEU A 41 6.45 4.72 1.09
C LEU A 41 6.12 6.19 0.91
N ASN A 42 5.57 6.53 -0.24
CA ASN A 42 4.92 7.81 -0.45
C ASN A 42 3.52 7.74 0.17
N LEU A 43 3.38 8.34 1.36
CA LEU A 43 2.12 8.33 2.08
C LEU A 43 1.09 9.22 1.38
N LEU A 44 -0.19 8.84 1.52
CA LEU A 44 -1.29 9.64 0.99
C LEU A 44 -1.46 10.91 1.80
N ASN A 45 -1.56 12.03 1.10
CA ASN A 45 -2.06 13.27 1.66
C ASN A 45 -3.58 13.18 1.76
N VAL A 46 -4.12 13.13 2.98
CA VAL A 46 -5.56 13.09 3.22
C VAL A 46 -5.99 14.45 3.77
N SER A 47 -6.95 15.09 3.10
CA SER A 47 -7.55 16.36 3.48
C SER A 47 -9.08 16.23 3.53
N GLN A 48 -9.77 17.31 3.87
CA GLN A 48 -11.24 17.35 3.76
C GLN A 48 -11.72 17.09 2.32
N ASP A 49 -10.98 17.56 1.31
CA ASP A 49 -11.38 17.47 -0.11
C ASP A 49 -11.37 16.04 -0.67
N ASN A 50 -10.58 15.13 -0.07
CA ASN A 50 -10.40 13.78 -0.57
C ASN A 50 -10.72 12.68 0.45
N LEU A 51 -11.29 13.05 1.61
CA LEU A 51 -11.62 12.13 2.70
C LEU A 51 -12.54 11.00 2.23
N ASP A 52 -13.57 11.32 1.44
CA ASP A 52 -14.55 10.33 1.00
C ASP A 52 -13.93 9.29 0.07
N LYS A 53 -13.05 9.72 -0.85
CA LYS A 53 -12.26 8.81 -1.70
C LYS A 53 -11.39 7.88 -0.86
N PHE A 54 -10.72 8.44 0.15
CA PHE A 54 -9.87 7.66 1.04
C PHE A 54 -10.66 6.61 1.83
N VAL A 55 -11.80 7.00 2.41
CA VAL A 55 -12.68 6.07 3.15
C VAL A 55 -13.22 4.99 2.21
N ALA A 56 -13.70 5.37 1.02
CA ALA A 56 -14.24 4.43 0.05
C ALA A 56 -13.21 3.40 -0.43
N LYS A 57 -11.96 3.81 -0.69
CA LYS A 57 -10.93 2.88 -1.17
C LYS A 57 -10.31 2.05 -0.05
N TYR A 58 -10.01 2.67 1.10
CA TYR A 58 -9.16 2.07 2.14
C TYR A 58 -9.87 1.67 3.44
N GLN A 59 -11.12 2.07 3.67
CA GLN A 59 -11.86 1.76 4.91
C GLN A 59 -13.19 1.03 4.68
N SER A 60 -13.66 0.89 3.43
CA SER A 60 -14.96 0.29 3.10
C SER A 60 -14.98 -1.25 3.16
N GLY A 61 -13.87 -1.88 3.56
CA GLY A 61 -13.76 -3.34 3.73
C GLY A 61 -13.31 -4.11 2.48
N GLY A 62 -13.24 -3.47 1.31
CA GLY A 62 -12.57 -4.04 0.14
C GLY A 62 -11.05 -4.10 0.32
N ALA A 63 -10.40 -5.08 -0.31
CA ALA A 63 -8.94 -5.10 -0.38
C ALA A 63 -8.48 -3.95 -1.31
N PRO A 64 -7.79 -2.91 -0.80
CA PRO A 64 -7.44 -1.74 -1.61
C PRO A 64 -6.32 -2.02 -2.62
N ILE A 65 -5.66 -3.16 -2.49
CA ILE A 65 -4.45 -3.56 -3.23
C ILE A 65 -4.58 -5.04 -3.58
N ASP A 66 -4.24 -5.38 -4.83
CA ASP A 66 -4.07 -6.77 -5.26
C ASP A 66 -2.69 -7.29 -4.86
N TRP A 67 -2.61 -7.79 -3.63
CA TRP A 67 -1.37 -8.35 -3.06
C TRP A 67 -0.83 -9.54 -3.85
N LYS A 68 -1.72 -10.32 -4.47
CA LYS A 68 -1.32 -11.51 -5.22
C LYS A 68 -0.55 -11.10 -6.45
N ASN A 69 -1.03 -10.10 -7.18
CA ASN A 69 -0.38 -9.60 -8.39
C ASN A 69 0.94 -8.85 -8.13
N LEU A 70 1.18 -8.41 -6.90
CA LEU A 70 2.45 -7.77 -6.49
C LEU A 70 3.58 -8.75 -6.16
N SER A 71 3.26 -10.04 -6.03
CA SER A 71 4.25 -11.08 -5.73
C SER A 71 4.82 -11.67 -7.02
N LYS A 72 6.16 -11.74 -7.10
CA LYS A 72 6.85 -12.39 -8.23
C LYS A 72 6.55 -13.88 -8.35
N THR A 73 6.17 -14.51 -7.25
CA THR A 73 5.70 -15.91 -7.23
C THR A 73 4.43 -16.10 -8.06
N ASN A 74 3.51 -15.13 -8.07
CA ASN A 74 2.24 -15.23 -8.79
C ASN A 74 2.25 -14.44 -10.12
N ASN A 75 3.07 -13.41 -10.21
CA ASN A 75 3.23 -12.56 -11.38
C ASN A 75 4.74 -12.28 -11.57
N PRO A 76 5.45 -13.03 -12.43
CA PRO A 76 6.90 -12.87 -12.62
C PRO A 76 7.36 -11.45 -13.02
N ASP A 77 6.47 -10.68 -13.64
CA ASP A 77 6.72 -9.30 -14.08
C ASP A 77 6.44 -8.26 -12.97
N ALA A 78 6.03 -8.70 -11.78
CA ALA A 78 5.75 -7.80 -10.66
C ALA A 78 6.99 -6.99 -10.28
N GLN A 79 6.81 -5.68 -10.15
CA GLN A 79 7.81 -4.79 -9.57
C GLN A 79 7.48 -4.58 -8.10
N VAL A 80 8.52 -4.54 -7.25
CA VAL A 80 8.38 -4.23 -5.83
C VAL A 80 8.27 -2.71 -5.67
N THR A 81 7.20 -2.15 -6.23
CA THR A 81 6.84 -0.74 -6.19
C THR A 81 5.47 -0.65 -5.54
N PHE A 82 5.38 0.10 -4.45
CA PHE A 82 4.16 0.21 -3.67
C PHE A 82 3.62 1.63 -3.75
N GLU A 83 2.60 1.80 -4.56
CA GLU A 83 1.95 3.09 -4.76
C GLU A 83 0.62 3.14 -4.01
N LEU A 84 0.41 4.26 -3.32
CA LEU A 84 -0.85 4.57 -2.68
C LEU A 84 -1.49 5.71 -3.48
N THR A 85 -2.72 5.50 -3.96
CA THR A 85 -3.40 6.44 -4.85
C THR A 85 -4.87 6.61 -4.47
N LEU A 86 -5.42 7.78 -4.77
CA LEU A 86 -6.84 8.12 -4.64
C LEU A 86 -7.37 8.47 -6.04
N ASP A 87 -7.45 7.45 -6.90
CA ASP A 87 -7.92 7.56 -8.29
C ASP A 87 -9.25 8.34 -8.39
#